data_AF-A0AAV2KYU9-F1
#
_entry.id   AF-A0AAV2KYU9-F1
#
_cell.length_a   1.000
_cell.length_b   1.000
_cell.length_c   1.000
_cell.angle_alpha   90.00
_cell.angle_beta   90.00
_cell.angle_gamma   90.00
#
_symmetry.space_group_name_H-M   'P 1'
#
loop_
_entity.id
_entity.type
_entity.pdbx_description
1 polymer ?
#
loop_
_entity_poly.entity_id
_entity_poly.type
_entity_poly.pdbx_seq_one_letter_code
_entity_poly.pdbx_strand_id
1 'polypeptide(L)'
;MNVEDLMSWHRPQLACLTAAGADIIAFETIPSVREAEALVQLLREFPNTNAWLSFSCKDEKCISDGSLFSGAVQVALKNPQIVAVGVNCCSPDLVEPVLDSAKTKLKPELSWVVYPNSGEQWDTHKGWLAQEKKTGSLSQFCEIWRRQGAGLIGGCCRVGPEEIAKLHQILKQKPSDKQS
;
A
#
# COMPACT_ATOMS: atom_id res chain seq x y z
N MET A 1 -21.18 3.72 -9.84
CA MET A 1 -20.58 2.47 -10.35
C MET A 1 -20.75 1.38 -9.31
N ASN A 2 -21.34 0.27 -9.73
CA ASN A 2 -21.39 -0.97 -8.96
C ASN A 2 -20.08 -1.77 -9.15
N VAL A 3 -20.00 -2.99 -8.60
CA VAL A 3 -18.80 -3.84 -8.71
C VAL A 3 -18.54 -4.27 -10.15
N GLU A 4 -19.57 -4.66 -10.91
CA GLU A 4 -19.45 -5.09 -12.32
C GLU A 4 -18.95 -3.96 -13.23
N ASP A 5 -19.42 -2.74 -12.99
CA ASP A 5 -18.95 -1.55 -13.72
C ASP A 5 -17.44 -1.36 -13.50
N LEU A 6 -16.97 -1.50 -12.25
CA LEU A 6 -15.57 -1.35 -11.88
C LEU A 6 -14.71 -2.49 -12.44
N MET A 7 -15.21 -3.73 -12.41
CA MET A 7 -14.53 -4.87 -13.07
C MET A 7 -14.38 -4.63 -14.56
N SER A 8 -15.45 -4.17 -15.22
CA SER A 8 -15.45 -3.83 -16.65
C SER A 8 -14.47 -2.70 -16.97
N TRP A 9 -14.36 -1.71 -16.08
CA TRP A 9 -13.41 -0.63 -16.22
C TRP A 9 -11.95 -1.07 -16.11
N HIS A 10 -11.62 -1.99 -15.19
CA HIS A 10 -10.24 -2.43 -14.88
C HIS A 10 -9.74 -3.62 -15.73
N ARG A 11 -10.65 -4.39 -16.32
CA ARG A 11 -10.33 -5.58 -17.12
C ARG A 11 -9.33 -5.33 -18.26
N PRO A 12 -9.47 -4.29 -19.12
CA PRO A 12 -8.54 -4.11 -20.23
C PRO A 12 -7.11 -3.76 -19.77
N GLN A 13 -6.94 -3.01 -18.68
CA GLN A 13 -5.64 -2.68 -18.11
C GLN A 13 -4.97 -3.94 -17.56
N LEU A 14 -5.73 -4.77 -16.84
CA LEU A 14 -5.23 -6.04 -16.32
C LEU A 14 -4.80 -6.99 -17.45
N ALA A 15 -5.65 -7.15 -18.47
CA ALA A 15 -5.33 -7.95 -19.64
C ALA A 15 -4.05 -7.46 -20.35
N CYS A 16 -3.90 -6.15 -20.50
CA CYS A 16 -2.71 -5.56 -21.12
C CYS A 16 -1.44 -5.85 -20.31
N LEU A 17 -1.46 -5.64 -18.99
CA LEU A 17 -0.29 -5.85 -18.12
C LEU A 17 0.09 -7.33 -18.03
N THR A 18 -0.89 -8.22 -17.89
CA THR A 18 -0.65 -9.66 -17.88
C THR A 18 -0.12 -10.15 -19.23
N ALA A 19 -0.66 -9.68 -20.35
CA ALA A 19 -0.16 -10.03 -21.69
C ALA A 19 1.26 -9.51 -21.95
N ALA A 20 1.63 -8.39 -21.34
CA ALA A 20 2.99 -7.85 -21.39
C ALA A 20 3.99 -8.64 -20.54
N GLY A 21 3.53 -9.62 -19.74
CA GLY A 21 4.38 -10.47 -18.92
C GLY A 21 4.80 -9.85 -17.59
N ALA A 22 3.99 -8.96 -17.01
CA ALA A 22 4.26 -8.43 -15.67
C ALA A 22 4.35 -9.55 -14.63
N ASP A 23 5.41 -9.55 -13.82
CA ASP A 23 5.62 -10.56 -12.76
C ASP A 23 4.55 -10.50 -11.66
N ILE A 24 4.08 -9.29 -11.35
CA ILE A 24 3.07 -9.00 -10.34
C ILE A 24 2.33 -7.71 -10.70
N ILE A 25 1.05 -7.62 -10.34
CA ILE A 25 0.24 -6.41 -10.52
C ILE A 25 0.19 -5.61 -9.22
N ALA A 26 0.43 -4.29 -9.33
CA ALA A 26 0.27 -3.35 -8.23
C ALA A 26 -1.09 -2.67 -8.32
N PHE A 27 -2.06 -3.09 -7.49
CA PHE A 27 -3.29 -2.32 -7.30
C PHE A 27 -3.02 -1.24 -6.27
N GLU A 28 -2.68 -0.03 -6.72
CA GLU A 28 -2.25 1.05 -5.85
C GLU A 28 -3.24 2.19 -5.75
N THR A 29 -3.22 2.89 -4.61
CA THR A 29 -4.05 4.07 -4.35
C THR A 29 -5.54 3.77 -4.49
N ILE A 30 -5.97 2.56 -4.10
CA ILE A 30 -7.38 2.18 -4.14
C ILE A 30 -8.11 2.93 -3.02
N PRO A 31 -9.10 3.79 -3.34
CA PRO A 31 -9.71 4.67 -2.34
C PRO A 31 -10.88 4.01 -1.61
N SER A 32 -11.43 2.90 -2.12
CA SER A 32 -12.68 2.33 -1.63
C SER A 32 -12.70 0.81 -1.51
N VAL A 33 -13.47 0.31 -0.55
CA VAL A 33 -13.67 -1.14 -0.36
C VAL A 33 -14.37 -1.75 -1.59
N ARG A 34 -15.33 -1.04 -2.18
CA ARG A 34 -16.07 -1.52 -3.36
C ARG A 34 -15.15 -1.76 -4.56
N GLU A 35 -14.20 -0.86 -4.79
CA GLU A 35 -13.23 -1.02 -5.86
C GLU A 35 -12.25 -2.16 -5.59
N ALA A 36 -11.79 -2.30 -4.35
CA ALA A 36 -11.02 -3.46 -3.93
C ALA A 36 -11.79 -4.78 -4.17
N GLU A 37 -13.09 -4.83 -3.89
CA GLU A 37 -13.91 -6.01 -4.16
C GLU A 37 -13.99 -6.34 -5.65
N ALA A 38 -14.10 -5.32 -6.51
CA ALA A 38 -14.07 -5.49 -7.96
C ALA A 38 -12.71 -6.05 -8.43
N LEU A 39 -11.60 -5.48 -7.96
CA LEU A 39 -10.25 -5.93 -8.34
C LEU A 39 -9.95 -7.35 -7.86
N VAL A 40 -10.32 -7.69 -6.63
CA VAL A 40 -10.15 -9.03 -6.05
C VAL A 40 -10.96 -10.09 -6.81
N GLN A 41 -12.16 -9.73 -7.29
CA GLN A 41 -12.98 -10.61 -8.13
C GLN A 41 -12.42 -10.74 -9.54
N LEU A 42 -12.07 -9.62 -10.18
CA LEU A 42 -11.51 -9.57 -11.52
C LEU A 42 -10.20 -10.36 -11.63
N LEU A 43 -9.33 -10.30 -10.62
CA LEU A 43 -8.05 -11.00 -10.61
C LEU A 43 -8.21 -12.52 -10.81
N ARG A 44 -9.36 -13.10 -10.43
CA ARG A 44 -9.66 -14.53 -10.64
C ARG A 44 -9.80 -14.92 -12.10
N GLU A 45 -10.09 -13.97 -12.98
CA GLU A 45 -10.10 -14.18 -14.44
C GLU A 45 -8.68 -14.36 -15.00
N PHE A 46 -7.63 -14.06 -14.21
CA PHE A 46 -6.22 -14.12 -14.59
C PHE A 46 -5.45 -15.06 -13.65
N PRO A 47 -5.66 -16.40 -13.71
CA PRO A 47 -5.24 -17.35 -12.68
C PRO A 47 -3.72 -17.45 -12.44
N ASN A 48 -2.90 -17.03 -13.41
CA ASN A 48 -1.43 -17.04 -13.30
C ASN A 48 -0.85 -15.71 -12.84
N THR A 49 -1.71 -14.75 -12.47
CA THR A 49 -1.30 -13.40 -12.07
C THR A 49 -1.44 -13.26 -10.56
N ASN A 50 -0.37 -12.80 -9.91
CA ASN A 50 -0.40 -12.34 -8.53
C ASN A 50 -0.48 -10.83 -8.46
N ALA A 51 -0.94 -10.30 -7.34
CA ALA A 51 -0.99 -8.87 -7.10
C ALA A 51 -0.74 -8.51 -5.63
N TRP A 52 -0.43 -7.24 -5.38
CA TRP A 52 -0.69 -6.63 -4.08
C TRP A 52 -1.81 -5.60 -4.16
N LEU A 53 -2.45 -5.33 -3.03
CA LEU A 53 -3.51 -4.34 -2.90
C LEU A 53 -3.15 -3.26 -1.89
N SER A 54 -2.99 -2.03 -2.36
CA SER A 54 -2.57 -0.88 -1.55
C SER A 54 -3.62 0.22 -1.59
N PHE A 55 -3.95 0.75 -0.42
CA PHE A 55 -5.02 1.72 -0.23
C PHE A 55 -4.47 3.13 0.04
N SER A 56 -5.20 4.14 -0.41
CA SER A 56 -5.03 5.50 0.10
C SER A 56 -5.83 5.68 1.40
N CYS A 57 -5.21 6.31 2.40
CA CYS A 57 -5.80 6.48 3.72
C CYS A 57 -6.36 7.89 3.94
N LYS A 58 -7.45 7.96 4.70
CA LYS A 58 -8.01 9.22 5.20
C LYS A 58 -7.38 9.61 6.53
N ASP A 59 -7.23 8.64 7.42
CA ASP A 59 -6.76 8.82 8.79
C ASP A 59 -6.09 7.53 9.31
N GLU A 60 -5.82 7.47 10.61
CA GLU A 60 -5.10 6.38 11.28
C GLU A 60 -5.79 5.01 11.20
N LYS A 61 -7.06 4.93 10.79
CA LYS A 61 -7.83 3.68 10.77
C LYS A 61 -8.69 3.51 9.52
N CYS A 62 -8.93 4.57 8.77
CA CYS A 62 -9.86 4.58 7.65
C CYS A 62 -9.16 4.82 6.31
N ILE A 63 -9.65 4.12 5.27
CA ILE A 63 -9.28 4.41 3.88
C ILE A 63 -10.02 5.66 3.38
N SER A 64 -9.71 6.12 2.17
CA SER A 64 -10.24 7.38 1.63
C SER A 64 -11.78 7.46 1.59
N ASP A 65 -12.49 6.36 1.35
CA ASP A 65 -13.96 6.31 1.36
C ASP A 65 -14.58 6.35 2.78
N GLY A 66 -13.75 6.33 3.83
CA GLY A 66 -14.17 6.33 5.24
C GLY A 66 -14.38 4.94 5.84
N SER A 67 -14.25 3.87 5.06
CA SER A 67 -14.30 2.50 5.58
C SER A 67 -13.05 2.16 6.40
N LEU A 68 -13.20 1.25 7.37
CA LEU A 68 -12.07 0.77 8.16
C LEU A 68 -11.07 0.00 7.28
N PHE A 69 -9.79 0.29 7.45
CA PHE A 69 -8.70 -0.42 6.78
C PHE A 69 -8.71 -1.92 7.08
N SER A 70 -9.11 -2.31 8.30
CA SER A 70 -9.28 -3.72 8.66
C SER A 70 -10.34 -4.45 7.82
N GLY A 71 -11.39 -3.77 7.38
CA GLY A 71 -12.39 -4.31 6.44
C GLY A 71 -11.82 -4.45 5.03
N ALA A 72 -11.00 -3.49 4.60
CA ALA A 72 -10.29 -3.54 3.32
C ALA A 72 -9.29 -4.72 3.26
N VAL A 73 -8.55 -4.97 4.35
CA VAL A 73 -7.68 -6.15 4.50
C VAL A 73 -8.48 -7.45 4.39
N GLN A 74 -9.67 -7.52 4.97
CA GLN A 74 -10.52 -8.72 4.83
C GLN A 74 -10.97 -8.99 3.39
N VAL A 75 -11.13 -7.95 2.55
CA VAL A 75 -11.41 -8.13 1.13
C VAL A 75 -10.21 -8.75 0.41
N ALA A 76 -8.99 -8.26 0.67
CA ALA A 76 -7.77 -8.83 0.10
C ALA A 76 -7.65 -10.35 0.38
N LEU A 77 -7.99 -10.77 1.59
CA LEU A 77 -7.93 -12.18 2.02
C LEU A 77 -8.91 -13.12 1.29
N LYS A 78 -9.85 -12.60 0.49
CA LYS A 78 -10.80 -13.40 -0.30
C LYS A 78 -10.20 -13.95 -1.60
N ASN A 79 -8.98 -13.57 -1.97
CA ASN A 79 -8.29 -14.12 -3.14
C ASN A 79 -6.81 -14.44 -2.79
N PRO A 80 -6.38 -15.71 -2.88
CA PRO A 80 -5.00 -16.10 -2.58
C PRO A 80 -3.96 -15.55 -3.56
N GLN A 81 -4.37 -15.02 -4.71
CA GLN A 81 -3.49 -14.31 -5.65
C GLN A 81 -3.03 -12.95 -5.10
N ILE A 82 -3.65 -12.45 -4.02
CA ILE A 82 -3.18 -11.25 -3.30
C ILE A 82 -2.12 -11.67 -2.29
N VAL A 83 -0.85 -11.36 -2.60
CA VAL A 83 0.31 -11.77 -1.80
C VAL A 83 0.75 -10.73 -0.78
N ALA A 84 0.29 -9.49 -0.93
CA ALA A 84 0.52 -8.41 0.02
C ALA A 84 -0.65 -7.42 0.02
N VAL A 85 -0.86 -6.77 1.15
CA VAL A 85 -1.87 -5.73 1.33
C VAL A 85 -1.28 -4.58 2.13
N GLY A 86 -1.72 -3.35 1.93
CA GLY A 86 -1.16 -2.24 2.70
C GLY A 86 -1.60 -0.87 2.23
N VAL A 87 -0.70 0.10 2.32
CA VAL A 87 -1.02 1.51 2.12
C VAL A 87 0.06 2.23 1.33
N ASN A 88 -0.38 3.19 0.52
CA ASN A 88 0.53 4.07 -0.21
C ASN A 88 -0.04 5.47 -0.36
N CYS A 89 0.85 6.40 -0.72
CA CYS A 89 0.51 7.80 -0.99
C CYS A 89 -0.16 8.56 0.18
N CYS A 90 -0.16 7.98 1.40
CA CYS A 90 -0.49 8.67 2.64
C CYS A 90 0.78 9.27 3.29
N SER A 91 0.61 10.08 4.33
CA SER A 91 1.74 10.57 5.14
C SER A 91 2.45 9.38 5.81
N PRO A 92 3.80 9.36 5.92
CA PRO A 92 4.53 8.34 6.67
C PRO A 92 4.03 8.15 8.11
N ASP A 93 3.58 9.23 8.76
CA ASP A 93 3.07 9.19 10.14
C ASP A 93 1.77 8.37 10.29
N LEU A 94 1.01 8.18 9.20
CA LEU A 94 -0.21 7.37 9.22
C LEU A 94 0.06 5.89 9.04
N VAL A 95 1.22 5.49 8.54
CA VAL A 95 1.47 4.09 8.17
C VAL A 95 1.43 3.18 9.40
N GLU A 96 2.19 3.50 10.45
CA GLU A 96 2.25 2.69 11.69
C GLU A 96 0.86 2.47 12.32
N PRO A 97 0.07 3.51 12.63
CA PRO A 97 -1.22 3.31 13.26
C PRO A 97 -2.24 2.61 12.34
N VAL A 98 -2.18 2.83 11.03
CA VAL A 98 -3.06 2.11 10.08
C VAL A 98 -2.75 0.62 10.06
N LEU A 99 -1.47 0.23 10.01
CA LEU A 99 -1.09 -1.18 10.08
C LEU A 99 -1.52 -1.82 11.41
N ASP A 100 -1.31 -1.12 12.53
CA ASP A 100 -1.74 -1.61 13.85
C ASP A 100 -3.26 -1.79 13.95
N SER A 101 -4.04 -0.91 13.30
CA SER A 101 -5.51 -1.01 13.27
C SER A 101 -6.02 -2.32 12.64
N ALA A 102 -5.22 -2.96 11.79
CA ALA A 102 -5.58 -4.17 11.06
C ALA A 102 -4.68 -5.38 11.37
N LYS A 103 -3.71 -5.25 12.28
CA LYS A 103 -2.71 -6.29 12.61
C LYS A 103 -3.33 -7.65 12.94
N THR A 104 -4.45 -7.67 13.65
CA THR A 104 -5.16 -8.91 14.02
C THR A 104 -5.86 -9.61 12.86
N LYS A 105 -5.99 -8.94 11.70
CA LYS A 105 -6.62 -9.47 10.50
C LYS A 105 -5.61 -10.04 9.51
N LEU A 106 -4.35 -9.62 9.56
CA LEU A 106 -3.33 -10.13 8.65
C LEU A 106 -3.05 -11.59 8.95
N LYS A 107 -3.06 -12.43 7.90
CA LYS A 107 -2.67 -13.83 8.01
C LYS A 107 -1.15 -13.97 7.78
N PRO A 108 -0.49 -15.01 8.35
CA PRO A 108 0.96 -15.21 8.20
C PRO A 108 1.46 -15.26 6.75
N GLU A 109 0.59 -15.62 5.80
CA GLU A 109 0.93 -15.76 4.38
C GLU A 109 0.94 -14.42 3.62
N LEU A 110 0.38 -13.35 4.20
CA LEU A 110 0.39 -12.01 3.59
C LEU A 110 1.42 -11.12 4.28
N SER A 111 2.17 -10.37 3.48
CA SER A 111 3.06 -9.30 3.97
C SER A 111 2.38 -7.94 3.88
N TRP A 112 2.77 -6.99 4.74
CA TRP A 112 2.41 -5.60 4.48
C TRP A 112 3.23 -5.05 3.31
N VAL A 113 2.58 -4.23 2.48
CA VAL A 113 3.22 -3.36 1.49
C VAL A 113 3.01 -1.90 1.87
N VAL A 114 4.09 -1.14 2.03
CA VAL A 114 4.00 0.28 2.44
C VAL A 114 4.91 1.16 1.61
N TYR A 115 4.33 2.21 1.03
CA TYR A 115 5.09 3.19 0.26
C TYR A 115 4.42 4.57 0.35
N PRO A 116 4.61 5.29 1.46
CA PRO A 116 3.98 6.59 1.68
C PRO A 116 4.58 7.67 0.77
N ASN A 117 3.93 8.83 0.72
CA ASN A 117 4.54 10.04 0.16
C ASN A 117 5.64 10.58 1.10
N SER A 118 6.36 11.64 0.71
CA SER A 118 7.41 12.22 1.55
C SER A 118 6.92 13.02 2.77
N GLY A 119 5.60 13.11 2.98
CA GLY A 119 4.96 13.68 4.17
C GLY A 119 4.39 15.09 4.03
N GLU A 120 4.72 15.82 2.96
CA GLU A 120 4.11 17.12 2.72
C GLU A 120 2.66 17.00 2.23
N GLN A 121 1.87 18.05 2.46
CA GLN A 121 0.43 18.02 2.19
C GLN A 121 0.10 18.34 0.73
N TRP A 122 -0.93 17.69 0.21
CA TRP A 122 -1.53 17.99 -1.08
C TRP A 122 -2.74 18.90 -0.89
N ASP A 123 -2.76 20.03 -1.59
CA ASP A 123 -3.91 20.91 -1.71
C ASP A 123 -4.51 20.78 -3.12
N THR A 124 -5.83 20.64 -3.21
CA THR A 124 -6.52 20.41 -4.48
C THR A 124 -6.46 21.59 -5.46
N HIS A 125 -6.16 22.80 -4.99
CA HIS A 125 -6.05 24.01 -5.80
C HIS A 125 -4.60 24.45 -6.02
N LYS A 126 -3.74 24.29 -5.01
CA LYS A 126 -2.35 24.76 -5.00
C LYS A 126 -1.33 23.66 -5.29
N GLY A 127 -1.77 22.40 -5.31
CA GLY A 127 -0.91 21.23 -5.43
C GLY A 127 -0.12 20.99 -4.15
N TRP A 128 1.11 20.52 -4.31
CA TRP A 128 1.99 20.18 -3.20
C TRP A 128 2.42 21.43 -2.42
N LEU A 129 2.08 21.47 -1.14
CA LEU A 129 2.48 22.56 -0.25
C LEU A 129 3.89 22.33 0.26
N ALA A 130 4.71 23.40 0.32
CA ALA A 130 6.01 23.34 0.97
C ALA A 130 5.84 23.05 2.46
N GLN A 131 6.60 22.09 2.98
CA GLN A 131 6.58 21.76 4.39
C GLN A 131 7.56 22.66 5.14
N GLU A 132 7.09 23.38 6.17
CA GLU A 132 7.97 24.18 7.03
C GLU A 132 8.86 23.30 7.93
N LYS A 133 8.40 22.09 8.26
CA LYS A 133 9.15 21.05 8.97
C LYS A 133 9.06 19.75 8.21
N LYS A 134 10.21 19.18 7.87
CA LYS A 134 10.30 17.82 7.34
C LYS A 134 9.70 16.88 8.38
N THR A 135 8.56 16.25 8.08
CA THR A 135 8.12 15.06 8.83
C THR A 135 9.20 13.98 8.67
N GLY A 136 9.25 13.01 9.58
CA GLY A 136 10.35 12.05 9.62
C GLY A 136 10.64 11.44 8.25
N SER A 137 11.93 11.26 7.93
CA SER A 137 12.32 10.65 6.66
C SER A 137 11.82 9.21 6.59
N LEU A 138 11.54 8.72 5.37
CA LEU A 138 11.14 7.33 5.14
C LEU A 138 12.12 6.32 5.76
N SER A 139 13.40 6.69 5.76
CA SER A 139 14.50 6.01 6.44
C SER A 139 14.31 5.82 7.96
N GLN A 140 13.66 6.76 8.66
CA GLN A 140 13.41 6.68 10.11
C GLN A 140 12.28 5.70 10.45
N PHE A 141 11.26 5.62 9.60
CA PHE A 141 10.08 4.79 9.86
C PHE A 141 10.21 3.36 9.34
N CYS A 142 11.10 3.09 8.37
CA CYS A 142 11.19 1.78 7.73
C CYS A 142 11.42 0.61 8.71
N GLU A 143 12.19 0.83 9.78
CA GLU A 143 12.42 -0.17 10.83
C GLU A 143 11.17 -0.48 11.66
N ILE A 144 10.32 0.52 11.90
CA ILE A 144 9.04 0.35 12.57
C ILE A 144 8.14 -0.54 11.71
N TRP A 145 7.98 -0.19 10.43
CA TRP A 145 7.13 -0.96 9.52
C TRP A 145 7.65 -2.38 9.30
N ARG A 146 8.98 -2.56 9.21
CA ARG A 146 9.62 -3.88 9.16
C ARG A 146 9.25 -4.73 10.39
N ARG A 147 9.30 -4.15 11.60
CA ARG A 147 8.85 -4.83 12.83
C ARG A 147 7.35 -5.10 12.87
N GLN A 148 6.53 -4.31 12.17
CA GLN A 148 5.09 -4.57 12.01
C GLN A 148 4.78 -5.68 10.99
N GLY A 149 5.80 -6.20 10.27
CA GLY A 149 5.65 -7.25 9.27
C GLY A 149 5.60 -6.75 7.82
N ALA A 150 6.06 -5.53 7.55
CA ALA A 150 6.20 -5.06 6.18
C ALA A 150 7.32 -5.79 5.45
N GLY A 151 6.94 -6.53 4.42
CA GLY A 151 7.84 -7.24 3.51
C GLY A 151 8.20 -6.40 2.28
N LEU A 152 7.35 -5.43 1.93
CA LEU A 152 7.56 -4.53 0.80
C LEU A 152 7.52 -3.09 1.32
N ILE A 153 8.64 -2.37 1.20
CA ILE A 153 8.76 -0.97 1.65
C ILE A 153 9.33 -0.15 0.50
N GLY A 154 8.68 0.96 0.17
CA GLY A 154 9.09 1.87 -0.89
C GLY A 154 8.65 3.31 -0.61
N GLY A 155 8.51 4.12 -1.66
CA GLY A 155 7.98 5.48 -1.56
C GLY A 155 7.11 5.84 -2.75
N CYS A 156 6.18 6.76 -2.54
CA CYS A 156 5.23 7.25 -3.52
C CYS A 156 5.59 8.69 -3.91
N CYS A 157 4.63 9.62 -3.84
CA CYS A 157 4.83 10.97 -4.34
C CYS A 157 5.98 11.69 -3.60
N ARG A 158 6.85 12.32 -4.41
CA ARG A 158 8.04 13.09 -3.99
C ARG A 158 9.10 12.31 -3.21
N VAL A 159 9.01 10.99 -3.17
CA VAL A 159 10.14 10.15 -2.74
C VAL A 159 11.03 9.91 -3.96
N GLY A 160 12.23 10.49 -3.95
CA GLY A 160 13.18 10.36 -5.05
C GLY A 160 14.15 9.19 -4.90
N PRO A 161 14.95 8.89 -5.95
CA PRO A 161 15.92 7.80 -5.94
C PRO A 161 16.94 7.85 -4.78
N GLU A 162 17.35 9.04 -4.34
CA GLU A 162 18.27 9.19 -3.21
C GLU A 162 17.70 8.64 -1.90
N GLU A 163 16.40 8.83 -1.66
CA GLU A 163 15.75 8.33 -0.45
C GLU A 163 15.54 6.81 -0.55
N ILE A 164 15.23 6.30 -1.74
CA ILE A 164 15.18 4.85 -2.00
C ILE A 164 16.55 4.20 -1.78
N ALA A 165 17.64 4.85 -2.18
CA ALA A 165 18.99 4.35 -1.94
C ALA A 165 19.32 4.26 -0.44
N LYS A 166 18.92 5.26 0.35
CA LYS A 166 19.07 5.23 1.82
C LYS A 166 18.22 4.11 2.45
N LEU A 167 16.96 4.00 2.02
CA LEU A 167 16.07 2.92 2.45
C LEU A 167 16.71 1.55 2.19
N HIS A 168 17.25 1.33 0.99
CA HIS A 168 17.93 0.10 0.63
C HIS A 168 19.13 -0.18 1.56
N GLN A 169 19.96 0.83 1.85
CA GLN A 169 21.10 0.68 2.75
C GLN A 169 20.69 0.28 4.17
N ILE A 170 19.57 0.80 4.68
CA ILE A 170 19.04 0.47 6.01
C ILE A 170 18.47 -0.95 6.02
N LEU A 171 17.59 -1.28 5.06
CA LEU A 171 16.91 -2.58 5.02
C LEU A 171 17.86 -3.75 4.72
N LYS A 172 18.98 -3.51 4.02
CA LYS A 172 20.02 -4.51 3.78
C LYS A 172 20.82 -4.86 5.04
N GLN A 173 20.89 -3.96 6.02
CA GLN A 173 21.53 -4.27 7.29
C GLN A 173 20.65 -5.27 8.06
N LYS A 174 21.28 -6.34 8.57
CA LYS A 174 20.61 -7.27 9.47
C LYS A 174 20.02 -6.47 10.64
N PRO A 175 18.82 -6.83 11.14
CA PRO A 175 18.27 -6.19 12.33
C PRO A 175 19.36 -6.17 13.41
N SER A 176 19.70 -4.99 13.89
CA SER A 176 20.55 -4.89 15.07
C SER A 176 19.73 -5.42 16.24
N ASP A 177 20.11 -6.59 16.76
CA ASP A 177 19.63 -7.11 18.05
C ASP A 177 20.07 -6.16 19.16
N LYS A 178 19.38 -5.03 19.28
CA LYS A 178 19.54 -4.07 20.37
C LYS A 178 18.19 -3.47 20.69
N GLN A 179 17.48 -4.08 21.64
CA GLN A 179 17.53 -3.61 23.02
C GLN A 179 16.79 -4.58 23.95
N SER A 180 17.52 -4.99 24.98
CA SER A 180 17.06 -5.62 26.22
C SER A 180 16.15 -4.69 27.03
#